data_AF-A0A8H9H3I2-F1
#
_entry.id   AF-A0A8H9H3I2-F1
#
_cell.length_a   1.000
_cell.length_b   1.000
_cell.length_c   1.000
_cell.angle_alpha   90.00
_cell.angle_beta   90.00
_cell.angle_gamma   90.00
#
_symmetry.space_group_name_H-M   'P 1'
#
loop_
_entity.id
_entity.type
_entity.pdbx_description
1 polymer ?
#
loop_
_entity_poly.entity_id
_entity_poly.type
_entity_poly.pdbx_seq_one_letter_code
_entity_poly.pdbx_strand_id
1 'polypeptide(L)'
;MAFDPREALREAGILNSPLAAEVEEAFATLTREEVDLLISLKDKLPDALPGVLAHAGAGGEWSRPEVEAHTYVAPVEGKCLCGAWSGSGSGAE
;
A
#
# COMPACT_ATOMS: atom_id res chain seq x y z
N MET A 1 -0.37 28.48 -16.01
CA MET A 1 0.60 27.47 -15.55
C MET A 1 -0.08 26.12 -15.61
N ALA A 2 0.57 25.12 -16.19
CA ALA A 2 0.09 23.74 -16.12
C ALA A 2 0.30 23.20 -14.69
N PHE A 3 -0.58 22.34 -14.23
CA PHE A 3 -0.47 21.69 -12.92
C PHE A 3 0.66 20.65 -12.98
N ASP A 4 1.64 20.74 -12.07
CA ASP A 4 2.63 19.67 -11.84
C ASP A 4 2.25 18.90 -10.56
N PRO A 5 1.76 17.65 -10.66
CA PRO A 5 1.37 16.85 -9.51
C PRO A 5 2.54 16.59 -8.55
N ARG A 6 3.78 16.50 -9.05
CA ARG A 6 4.96 16.22 -8.21
C ARG A 6 5.30 17.41 -7.33
N GLU A 7 5.18 18.62 -7.87
CA GLU A 7 5.41 19.85 -7.11
C GLU A 7 4.37 19.96 -5.99
N ALA A 8 3.08 19.77 -6.32
CA ALA A 8 2.00 19.79 -5.32
C ALA A 8 2.19 18.74 -4.20
N LEU A 9 2.60 17.52 -4.55
CA LEU A 9 2.86 16.47 -3.55
C LEU A 9 4.12 16.73 -2.72
N ARG A 10 5.15 17.40 -3.27
CA ARG A 10 6.33 17.84 -2.52
C ARG A 10 5.98 18.98 -1.56
N GLU A 11 5.20 19.97 -2.00
CA GLU A 11 4.70 21.05 -1.13
C GLU A 11 3.85 20.50 0.02
N ALA A 12 3.06 19.46 -0.25
CA ALA A 12 2.30 18.76 0.77
C ALA A 12 3.16 17.86 1.69
N GLY A 13 4.47 17.74 1.47
CA GLY A 13 5.37 16.91 2.27
C GLY A 13 5.16 15.40 2.11
N ILE A 14 4.49 14.96 1.04
CA ILE A 14 4.26 13.54 0.74
C ILE A 14 5.49 12.94 0.07
N LEU A 15 6.05 13.65 -0.93
CA LEU A 15 7.25 13.21 -1.63
C LEU A 15 8.49 13.82 -0.95
N ASN A 16 9.36 12.96 -0.44
CA ASN A 16 10.66 13.34 0.11
C ASN A 16 11.76 12.92 -0.87
N SER A 17 12.62 13.85 -1.27
CA SER A 17 13.74 13.59 -2.16
C SER A 17 14.93 12.95 -1.41
N PRO A 18 15.75 12.11 -2.07
CA PRO A 18 15.66 11.70 -3.47
C PRO A 18 14.72 10.50 -3.71
N LEU A 19 13.97 10.54 -4.82
CA LEU A 19 13.15 9.43 -5.30
C LEU A 19 13.83 8.76 -6.49
N ALA A 20 13.55 7.46 -6.69
CA ALA A 20 13.93 6.77 -7.92
C ALA A 20 13.17 7.38 -9.12
N ALA A 21 13.78 7.43 -10.30
CA ALA A 21 13.21 8.10 -11.47
C ALA A 21 11.84 7.51 -11.87
N GLU A 22 11.70 6.19 -11.75
CA GLU A 22 10.47 5.46 -12.05
C GLU A 22 9.31 5.88 -11.13
N VAL A 23 9.64 6.21 -9.87
CA VAL A 23 8.67 6.69 -8.89
C VAL A 23 8.26 8.13 -9.21
N GLU A 24 9.21 8.98 -9.59
CA GLU A 24 8.91 10.35 -10.01
C GLU A 24 8.02 10.39 -11.26
N GLU A 25 8.28 9.52 -12.24
CA GLU A 25 7.46 9.39 -13.44
C GLU A 25 6.05 8.91 -13.13
N ALA A 26 5.89 7.93 -12.23
CA ALA A 26 4.58 7.46 -11.81
C ALA A 26 3.75 8.61 -11.23
N PHE A 27 4.32 9.40 -10.31
CA PHE A 27 3.63 10.56 -9.72
C PHE A 27 3.37 11.69 -10.72
N ALA A 28 4.14 11.79 -11.81
CA ALA A 28 3.92 12.78 -12.86
C ALA A 28 2.62 12.56 -13.65
N THR A 29 2.09 11.33 -13.64
CA THR A 29 0.89 10.96 -14.41
C THR A 29 -0.42 11.21 -13.68
N LEU A 30 -0.35 11.60 -12.40
CA LEU A 30 -1.54 11.83 -11.58
C LEU A 30 -2.34 13.05 -12.01
N THR A 31 -3.65 12.91 -11.94
CA THR A 31 -4.62 13.99 -12.09
C THR A 31 -4.65 14.87 -10.85
N ARG A 32 -5.29 16.04 -10.97
CA ARG A 32 -5.46 16.97 -9.83
C ARG A 32 -6.28 16.33 -8.71
N GLU A 33 -7.37 15.66 -9.07
CA GLU A 33 -8.28 15.01 -8.13
C GLU A 33 -7.58 13.90 -7.34
N GLU A 34 -6.70 13.12 -7.99
CA GLU A 34 -5.90 12.09 -7.32
C GLU A 34 -4.87 12.68 -6.36
N VAL A 35 -4.21 13.79 -6.75
CA VAL A 35 -3.29 14.49 -5.85
C VAL A 35 -4.04 15.05 -4.63
N ASP A 36 -5.18 15.70 -4.84
CA ASP A 36 -6.00 16.24 -3.75
C ASP A 36 -6.47 15.13 -2.80
N LEU A 37 -6.82 13.96 -3.34
CA LEU A 37 -7.16 12.79 -2.54
C LEU A 37 -5.97 12.35 -1.67
N LEU A 38 -4.77 12.19 -2.26
CA LEU A 38 -3.56 11.78 -1.53
C LEU A 38 -3.21 12.77 -0.40
N ILE A 39 -3.32 14.06 -0.67
CA ILE A 39 -3.12 15.12 0.34
C ILE A 39 -4.15 14.98 1.46
N SER A 40 -5.43 14.80 1.12
CA SER A 40 -6.49 14.66 2.11
C SER A 40 -6.33 13.41 2.98
N LEU A 41 -5.76 12.33 2.43
CA LEU A 41 -5.52 11.09 3.15
C LEU A 41 -4.36 11.22 4.13
N LYS A 42 -3.28 11.91 3.76
CA LYS A 42 -2.14 12.18 4.65
C LYS A 42 -2.60 12.78 5.98
N ASP A 43 -3.57 13.70 5.94
CA ASP A 43 -4.05 14.39 7.13
C ASP A 43 -5.07 13.55 7.93
N LYS A 44 -5.80 12.64 7.28
CA LYS A 44 -6.84 11.82 7.93
C LYS A 44 -6.33 10.49 8.49
N LEU A 45 -5.28 9.93 7.90
CA LEU A 45 -4.72 8.63 8.29
C LEU A 45 -4.21 8.59 9.74
N PRO A 46 -3.59 9.66 10.30
CA PRO A 46 -3.15 9.65 11.69
C PRO A 46 -4.28 9.46 12.70
N ASP A 47 -5.43 10.06 12.45
CA ASP A 47 -6.58 9.95 13.34
C ASP A 47 -7.33 8.63 13.14
N ALA A 48 -7.42 8.15 11.90
CA ALA A 48 -8.14 6.92 11.57
C ALA A 48 -7.37 5.66 11.96
N LEU A 49 -6.04 5.67 11.83
CA LEU A 49 -5.19 4.48 11.97
C LEU A 49 -3.93 4.76 12.82
N PRO A 50 -4.09 5.22 14.08
CA PRO A 50 -2.96 5.57 14.94
C PRO A 50 -2.05 4.37 15.20
N GLY A 51 -2.63 3.17 15.32
CA GLY A 51 -1.87 1.93 15.51
C GLY A 51 -1.01 1.56 14.30
N VAL A 52 -1.45 1.86 13.08
CA VAL A 52 -0.66 1.59 11.86
C VAL A 52 0.54 2.54 11.80
N LEU A 53 0.32 3.84 12.03
CA LEU A 53 1.43 4.81 12.03
C LEU A 53 2.47 4.55 13.12
N ALA A 54 2.03 4.08 14.29
CA ALA A 54 2.94 3.70 15.38
C ALA A 54 3.93 2.59 14.98
N HIS A 55 3.57 1.75 14.01
CA HIS A 55 4.40 0.63 13.55
C HIS A 55 4.97 0.84 12.13
N ALA A 56 4.49 1.85 11.39
CA ALA A 56 4.93 2.18 10.03
C ALA A 56 6.10 3.16 9.95
N GLY A 57 6.69 3.57 11.09
CA GLY A 57 7.83 4.51 11.14
C GLY A 57 9.08 4.01 10.41
N ALA A 58 10.12 4.85 10.32
CA ALA A 58 11.33 4.70 9.48
C ALA A 58 12.22 3.44 9.65
N GLY A 59 11.78 2.46 10.43
CA GLY A 59 12.37 1.13 10.56
C GLY A 59 11.33 0.01 10.71
N GLY A 60 10.06 0.30 10.41
CA GLY A 60 8.97 -0.66 10.37
C GLY A 60 9.16 -1.56 9.16
N GLU A 61 9.92 -2.64 9.36
CA GLU A 61 9.99 -3.72 8.40
C GLU A 61 8.56 -4.21 8.16
N TRP A 62 8.10 -4.14 6.91
CA TRP A 62 6.85 -4.77 6.52
C TRP A 62 6.97 -6.23 6.92
N SER A 63 6.21 -6.63 7.94
CA SER A 63 6.25 -8.00 8.42
C SER A 63 5.94 -8.90 7.23
N ARG A 64 6.88 -9.79 6.88
CA ARG A 64 6.60 -10.82 5.89
C ARG A 64 5.34 -11.58 6.34
N PRO A 65 4.37 -11.82 5.44
CA PRO A 65 3.21 -12.62 5.80
C PRO A 65 3.69 -13.99 6.31
N GLU A 66 3.13 -14.45 7.44
CA GLU A 66 3.54 -15.71 8.09
C GLU A 66 3.53 -16.92 7.14
N VAL A 67 2.74 -16.85 6.06
CA VAL A 67 2.70 -17.85 4.98
C VAL A 67 4.08 -18.06 4.33
N GLU A 68 4.92 -17.02 4.21
CA GLU A 68 6.27 -17.18 3.67
C GLU A 68 7.23 -17.86 4.66
N ALA A 69 7.02 -17.69 5.97
CA ALA A 69 7.90 -18.23 7.01
C ALA A 69 7.81 -19.76 7.16
N HIS A 70 6.73 -20.38 6.66
CA HIS A 70 6.49 -21.82 6.77
C HIS A 70 6.86 -22.63 5.52
N THR A 71 7.41 -22.01 4.48
CA THR A 71 7.67 -22.69 3.18
C THR A 71 8.88 -23.62 3.15
N TYR A 72 9.64 -23.78 4.24
CA TYR A 72 10.80 -24.69 4.24
C TYR A 72 10.50 -26.13 4.70
N VAL A 73 9.27 -26.49 5.10
CA VAL A 73 8.97 -27.89 5.43
C VAL A 73 7.59 -28.34 4.92
N ALA A 74 7.67 -29.29 3.99
CA ALA A 74 6.64 -30.20 3.48
C ALA A 74 5.72 -29.69 2.34
N PRO A 75 5.58 -30.47 1.25
CA PRO A 75 4.67 -30.18 0.16
C PRO A 75 3.25 -30.45 0.67
N VAL A 76 2.54 -29.42 1.12
CA VAL A 76 1.11 -29.55 1.41
C VAL A 76 0.41 -29.56 0.06
N GLU A 77 -0.02 -30.75 -0.33
CA GLU A 77 -0.85 -31.01 -1.50
C GLU A 77 -2.01 -30.01 -1.58
N GLY A 78 -1.92 -29.09 -2.53
CA GLY A 78 -3.00 -28.80 -3.48
C GLY A 78 -4.39 -28.47 -2.95
N LYS A 79 -4.54 -27.82 -1.79
CA LYS A 79 -5.84 -27.26 -1.36
C LYS A 79 -5.68 -25.79 -0.99
N CYS A 80 -5.63 -24.96 -2.03
CA CYS A 80 -5.83 -23.52 -1.89
C CYS A 80 -7.17 -23.26 -1.17
N LEU A 81 -7.11 -22.78 0.08
CA LEU A 81 -8.25 -22.32 0.89
C LEU A 81 -8.89 -21.03 0.36
N CYS A 82 -8.75 -20.72 -0.93
CA CYS A 82 -9.33 -19.57 -1.58
C CYS A 82 -10.87 -19.58 -1.56
N GLY A 83 -11.49 -20.73 -1.28
CA GLY A 83 -12.95 -20.86 -1.10
C GLY A 83 -13.47 -20.39 0.26
N ALA A 84 -12.60 -20.17 1.26
CA ALA A 84 -13.04 -19.74 2.59
C ALA A 84 -13.25 -18.22 2.68
N TRP A 85 -12.57 -17.43 1.84
CA TRP A 85 -12.60 -15.96 1.92
C TRP A 85 -13.48 -15.29 0.86
N SER A 86 -13.61 -15.91 -0.32
CA SER A 86 -14.65 -15.55 -1.29
C SER A 86 -15.90 -16.35 -0.96
N GLY A 87 -16.96 -15.69 -0.47
CA GLY A 87 -18.25 -16.29 -0.12
C GLY A 87 -19.03 -16.91 -1.28
N SER A 88 -18.40 -17.76 -2.08
CA SER A 88 -19.01 -18.59 -3.12
C SER A 88 -18.86 -20.05 -2.71
N GLY A 89 -19.55 -20.42 -1.63
CA GLY A 89 -19.75 -21.81 -1.29
C GLY A 89 -20.66 -22.47 -2.33
N SER A 90 -20.09 -23.31 -3.18
CA SER A 90 -20.81 -24.45 -3.74
C SER A 90 -20.13 -25.70 -3.19
N GLY A 91 -20.58 -26.13 -2.02
CA GLY A 91 -20.36 -27.51 -1.60
C GLY A 91 -21.15 -28.43 -2.53
N ALA A 92 -20.48 -29.43 -3.08
CA ALA A 92 -21.09 -30.66 -3.54
C ALA A 92 -19.98 -31.73 -3.63
N GLU A 93 -20.05 -32.63 -2.65
CA GLU A 93 -19.57 -34.03 -2.59
C GLU A 93 -18.10 -34.36 -2.86
#